data_AF-R6D7B8-F1
#
_entry.id   AF-R6D7B8-F1
#
_cell.length_a   1.000
_cell.length_b   1.000
_cell.length_c   1.000
_cell.angle_alpha   90.00
_cell.angle_beta   90.00
_cell.angle_gamma   90.00
#
_symmetry.space_group_name_H-M   'P 1'
#
loop_
_entity.id
_entity.type
_entity.pdbx_description
1 polymer ?
#
loop_
_entity_poly.entity_id
_entity_poly.type
_entity_poly.pdbx_seq_one_letter_code
_entity_poly.pdbx_strand_id
1 'polypeptide(L)'
;MKTISLNGKEFILKYTLRAFFVFESISGYPFQFGKMLDEFLLFYSFLLAANQESFKIEFEEFIELCENDLTLFGQFKEFILDEIKLRSQMAGNDVKKKKVTARKRKQ
;
A
#
# COMPACT_ATOMS: atom_id res chain seq x y z
N MET A 1 -0.23 -5.78 6.85
CA MET A 1 0.44 -6.78 5.96
C MET A 1 -0.61 -7.78 5.51
N LYS A 2 -0.74 -8.00 4.21
CA LYS A 2 -1.71 -8.92 3.58
C LYS A 2 -0.95 -9.78 2.57
N THR A 3 -1.44 -10.97 2.26
CA THR A 3 -0.92 -11.78 1.15
C THR A 3 -1.90 -11.72 -0.02
N ILE A 4 -1.36 -11.82 -1.23
CA ILE A 4 -2.13 -11.88 -2.48
C ILE A 4 -1.57 -12.99 -3.35
N SER A 5 -2.46 -13.77 -3.99
CA SER A 5 -2.07 -14.85 -4.87
C SER A 5 -2.09 -14.37 -6.31
N LEU A 6 -0.96 -14.45 -7.00
CA LEU A 6 -0.80 -14.12 -8.42
C LEU A 6 -0.34 -15.39 -9.15
N ASN A 7 -1.18 -15.91 -10.05
CA ASN A 7 -0.90 -17.14 -10.82
C ASN A 7 -0.47 -18.34 -9.94
N GLY A 8 -1.16 -18.55 -8.81
CA GLY A 8 -0.88 -19.63 -7.87
C GLY A 8 0.36 -19.42 -6.99
N LYS A 9 1.04 -18.27 -7.07
CA LYS A 9 2.15 -17.89 -6.20
C LYS A 9 1.69 -16.81 -5.21
N GLU A 10 2.05 -16.98 -3.94
CA GLU A 10 1.72 -16.01 -2.90
C GLU A 10 2.78 -14.90 -2.82
N PHE A 11 2.32 -13.66 -2.79
CA PHE A 11 3.14 -12.47 -2.63
C PHE A 11 2.66 -11.63 -1.45
N ILE A 12 3.59 -10.89 -0.86
CA ILE A 12 3.35 -10.05 0.30
C ILE A 12 2.97 -8.64 -0.16
N LEU A 13 1.91 -8.10 0.44
CA LEU A 13 1.56 -6.68 0.42
C LEU A 13 1.86 -6.05 1.78
N LYS A 14 2.76 -5.08 1.77
CA LYS A 14 3.18 -4.36 2.98
C LYS A 14 3.15 -2.85 2.73
N TYR A 15 2.39 -2.14 3.56
CA TYR A 15 2.34 -0.69 3.52
C TYR A 15 3.65 -0.12 4.05
N THR A 16 4.51 0.26 3.12
CA THR A 16 5.84 0.79 3.41
C THR A 16 6.10 2.04 2.58
N LEU A 17 6.87 2.97 3.13
CA LEU A 17 7.34 4.14 2.39
C LEU A 17 8.18 3.73 1.16
N ARG A 18 8.89 2.59 1.25
CA ARG A 18 9.67 2.03 0.16
C ARG A 18 8.84 1.79 -1.10
N ALA A 19 7.60 1.33 -0.97
CA ALA A 19 6.73 1.12 -2.12
C ALA A 19 6.40 2.42 -2.87
N PHE A 20 6.22 3.53 -2.13
CA PHE A 20 6.02 4.85 -2.73
C PHE A 20 7.29 5.38 -3.40
N PHE A 21 8.47 5.11 -2.83
CA PHE A 21 9.74 5.44 -3.49
C PHE A 21 9.98 4.62 -4.76
N VAL A 22 9.62 3.33 -4.76
CA VAL A 22 9.66 2.51 -5.97
C VAL A 22 8.74 3.11 -7.04
N PHE A 23 7.50 3.46 -6.67
CA PHE A 23 6.58 4.15 -7.57
C PHE A 23 7.22 5.41 -8.17
N GLU A 24 7.71 6.32 -7.32
CA GLU A 24 8.30 7.59 -7.75
C GLU A 24 9.55 7.39 -8.62
N SER A 25 10.34 6.35 -8.34
CA SER A 25 11.51 6.01 -9.17
C SER A 25 11.13 5.53 -10.57
N ILE A 26 9.96 4.89 -10.72
CA ILE A 26 9.48 4.40 -12.01
C ILE A 26 8.73 5.51 -12.77
N SER A 27 7.88 6.27 -12.08
CA SER A 27 7.02 7.29 -12.70
C SER A 27 7.70 8.64 -12.90
N GLY A 28 8.71 8.96 -12.08
CA GLY A 28 9.37 10.26 -12.03
C GLY A 28 8.62 11.33 -11.24
N TYR A 29 7.55 10.98 -10.51
CA TYR A 29 6.75 11.92 -9.72
C TYR A 29 6.08 11.25 -8.50
N PRO A 30 5.75 12.01 -7.44
CA PRO A 30 5.13 11.44 -6.24
C PRO A 30 3.70 10.96 -6.51
N PHE A 31 3.31 9.86 -5.88
CA PHE A 31 1.99 9.24 -6.06
C PHE A 31 0.83 10.18 -5.70
N GLN A 32 -0.22 10.16 -6.54
CA GLN A 32 -1.49 10.85 -6.32
C GLN A 32 -2.66 9.89 -6.66
N PHE A 33 -3.68 9.86 -5.81
CA PHE A 33 -4.88 9.06 -6.07
C PHE A 33 -5.71 9.63 -7.23
N GLY A 34 -6.39 8.76 -7.97
CA GLY A 34 -7.36 9.14 -9.01
C GLY A 34 -6.96 8.81 -10.45
N LYS A 35 -5.67 8.56 -10.72
CA LYS A 35 -5.21 8.06 -12.03
C LYS A 35 -5.10 6.53 -11.99
N MET A 36 -5.87 5.86 -12.83
CA MET A 36 -5.93 4.38 -12.85
C MET A 36 -4.55 3.75 -13.06
N LEU A 37 -3.79 4.21 -14.05
CA LEU A 37 -2.43 3.74 -14.30
C LEU A 37 -1.53 3.87 -13.06
N ASP A 38 -1.68 4.96 -12.31
CA ASP A 38 -0.87 5.21 -11.13
C ASP A 38 -1.26 4.28 -9.98
N GLU A 39 -2.55 3.95 -9.87
CA GLU A 39 -3.04 2.98 -8.88
C GLU A 39 -2.51 1.56 -9.17
N PHE A 40 -2.47 1.14 -10.45
CA PHE A 40 -1.87 -0.13 -10.86
C PHE A 40 -0.35 -0.13 -10.70
N LEU A 41 0.31 0.97 -11.07
CA LEU A 41 1.76 1.12 -10.89
C LEU A 41 2.12 1.13 -9.40
N LEU A 42 1.28 1.72 -8.54
CA LEU A 42 1.44 1.66 -7.10
C LEU A 42 1.29 0.23 -6.60
N PHE A 43 0.29 -0.51 -7.08
CA PHE A 43 0.12 -1.93 -6.73
C PHE A 43 1.37 -2.75 -7.10
N TYR A 44 1.85 -2.61 -8.34
CA TYR A 44 3.09 -3.23 -8.79
C TYR A 44 4.30 -2.84 -7.91
N SER A 45 4.40 -1.57 -7.53
CA SER A 45 5.48 -1.05 -6.67
C SER A 45 5.46 -1.66 -5.27
N PHE A 46 4.27 -1.96 -4.72
CA PHE A 46 4.13 -2.68 -3.45
C PHE A 46 4.66 -4.11 -3.55
N LEU A 47 4.38 -4.80 -4.64
CA LEU A 47 4.87 -6.15 -4.89
C LEU A 47 6.39 -6.15 -5.03
N LEU A 48 6.95 -5.25 -5.84
CA LEU A 48 8.40 -5.08 -5.97
C LEU A 48 9.08 -4.78 -4.64
N ALA A 49 8.55 -3.84 -3.86
CA ALA A 49 9.18 -3.40 -2.62
C ALA A 49 9.16 -4.48 -1.52
N ALA A 50 8.11 -5.29 -1.46
CA ALA A 50 7.94 -6.30 -0.41
C ALA A 50 8.51 -7.68 -0.77
N ASN A 51 8.74 -7.96 -2.07
CA ASN A 51 9.08 -9.29 -2.57
C ASN A 51 10.30 -9.26 -3.50
N GLN A 52 11.32 -8.45 -3.17
CA GLN A 52 12.47 -8.17 -4.05
C GLN A 52 13.19 -9.41 -4.60
N GLU A 53 13.22 -10.51 -3.85
CA GLU A 53 13.91 -11.75 -4.26
C GLU A 53 13.06 -12.65 -5.17
N SER A 54 11.74 -12.66 -4.96
CA SER A 54 10.81 -13.62 -5.59
C SER A 54 9.95 -13.02 -6.70
N PHE A 55 9.70 -11.71 -6.66
CA PHE A 55 8.87 -11.02 -7.64
C PHE A 55 9.73 -10.46 -8.77
N LYS A 56 9.78 -11.20 -9.88
CA LYS A 56 10.54 -10.88 -11.10
C LYS A 56 9.64 -10.69 -12.33
N ILE A 57 8.37 -10.39 -12.10
CA ILE A 57 7.34 -10.21 -13.12
C ILE A 57 7.49 -8.79 -13.67
N GLU A 58 7.53 -8.64 -14.99
CA GLU A 58 7.55 -7.33 -15.65
C GLU A 58 6.20 -6.64 -15.53
N PHE A 59 6.16 -5.32 -15.72
CA PHE A 59 4.91 -4.57 -15.56
C PHE A 59 3.81 -5.05 -16.52
N GLU A 60 4.17 -5.36 -17.78
CA GLU A 60 3.22 -5.86 -18.77
C GLU A 60 2.60 -7.20 -18.35
N GLU A 61 3.44 -8.17 -17.97
CA GLU A 61 2.99 -9.47 -17.47
C GLU A 61 2.12 -9.31 -16.20
N PHE A 62 2.45 -8.36 -15.33
CA PHE A 62 1.61 -8.05 -14.17
C PHE A 62 0.24 -7.50 -14.56
N ILE A 63 0.14 -6.66 -15.60
CA ILE A 63 -1.13 -6.16 -16.11
C ILE A 63 -1.96 -7.32 -16.67
N GLU A 64 -1.36 -8.22 -17.46
CA GLU A 64 -2.05 -9.41 -17.96
C GLU A 64 -2.62 -10.27 -16.81
N LEU A 65 -1.86 -10.44 -15.71
CA LEU A 65 -2.35 -11.15 -14.53
C LEU A 65 -3.55 -10.44 -13.88
N CYS A 66 -3.53 -9.11 -13.83
CA CYS A 66 -4.63 -8.31 -13.29
C CYS A 66 -5.86 -8.32 -14.20
N GLU A 67 -5.69 -8.43 -15.52
CA GLU A 67 -6.79 -8.58 -16.48
C GLU A 67 -7.44 -9.96 -16.37
N ASN A 68 -6.63 -11.00 -16.15
CA ASN A 68 -7.10 -12.36 -15.93
C ASN A 68 -7.86 -12.54 -14.60
N ASP A 69 -7.49 -11.78 -13.57
CA ASP A 69 -8.19 -11.76 -12.27
C ASP A 69 -8.44 -10.33 -11.78
N LEU A 70 -9.63 -9.81 -12.13
CA LEU A 70 -10.09 -8.47 -11.76
C LEU A 70 -10.24 -8.28 -10.22
N THR A 71 -10.24 -9.35 -9.43
CA THR A 71 -10.36 -9.26 -7.98
C THR A 71 -9.08 -8.76 -7.32
N LEU A 72 -7.92 -8.95 -7.96
CA LEU A 72 -6.60 -8.59 -7.44
C LEU A 72 -6.51 -7.10 -7.09
N PHE A 73 -6.96 -6.25 -8.01
CA PHE A 73 -6.95 -4.82 -7.81
C PHE A 73 -7.92 -4.38 -6.69
N GLY A 74 -9.09 -5.04 -6.60
CA GLY A 74 -10.03 -4.82 -5.51
C GLY A 74 -9.43 -5.16 -4.15
N GLN A 75 -8.75 -6.31 -4.03
CA GLN A 75 -8.06 -6.73 -2.82
C GLN A 75 -6.95 -5.76 -2.41
N PHE A 76 -6.20 -5.25 -3.39
CA PHE A 76 -5.17 -4.23 -3.17
C PHE A 76 -5.79 -2.90 -2.69
N LYS A 77 -6.87 -2.43 -3.33
CA LYS A 77 -7.57 -1.20 -2.92
C LYS A 77 -8.09 -1.28 -1.49
N GLU A 78 -8.74 -2.38 -1.14
CA GLU A 78 -9.20 -2.64 0.22
C GLU A 78 -8.04 -2.57 1.22
N PHE A 79 -6.93 -3.25 0.92
CA PHE A 79 -5.74 -3.24 1.75
C PHE A 79 -5.17 -1.83 1.98
N ILE A 80 -5.03 -1.02 0.93
CA ILE A 80 -4.53 0.36 1.04
C ILE A 80 -5.48 1.22 1.88
N LEU A 81 -6.79 1.13 1.64
CA LEU A 81 -7.78 1.90 2.37
C LEU A 81 -7.78 1.56 3.87
N ASP A 82 -7.63 0.29 4.21
CA ASP A 82 -7.60 -0.15 5.61
C ASP A 82 -6.32 0.28 6.32
N GLU A 83 -5.16 0.23 5.66
CA GLU A 83 -3.91 0.75 6.21
C GLU A 83 -3.96 2.28 6.41
N ILE A 84 -4.58 3.03 5.49
CA ILE A 84 -4.79 4.48 5.63
C ILE A 84 -5.71 4.77 6.82
N LYS A 85 -6.84 4.07 6.93
CA LYS A 85 -7.79 4.22 8.06
C LYS A 85 -7.10 3.93 9.39
N LEU A 86 -6.37 2.82 9.48
CA LEU A 86 -5.64 2.41 10.68
C LEU A 86 -4.67 3.51 11.14
N ARG A 87 -3.86 4.04 10.21
CA ARG A 87 -2.88 5.10 10.50
C ARG A 87 -3.54 6.41 10.91
N SER A 88 -4.64 6.78 10.29
CA SER A 88 -5.43 7.96 10.66
C SER A 88 -5.98 7.85 12.09
N GLN A 89 -6.50 6.68 12.46
CA GLN A 89 -7.00 6.41 13.82
C GLN A 89 -5.88 6.44 14.86
N MET A 90 -4.71 5.88 14.55
CA MET A 90 -3.54 5.93 15.43
C MET A 90 -3.11 7.37 15.69
N ALA A 91 -2.96 8.18 14.64
CA ALA A 91 -2.62 9.59 14.76
C ALA A 91 -3.64 10.40 15.60
N GLY A 92 -4.94 10.09 15.49
CA GLY A 92 -6.00 10.72 16.28
C GLY A 92 -6.02 10.32 17.77
N ASN A 93 -5.63 9.09 18.10
CA ASN A 93 -5.59 8.59 19.48
C ASN A 93 -4.43 9.15 20.30
N ASP A 94 -3.28 9.43 19.67
CA ASP A 94 -2.13 10.08 20.33
C ASP A 94 -2.45 11.51 20.80
N VAL A 95 -3.29 12.24 20.07
CA VAL A 95 -3.73 13.60 20.44
C VAL A 95 -4.65 13.57 21.67
N LYS A 96 -5.53 12.56 21.79
CA LYS A 96 -6.39 12.40 22.97
C LYS A 96 -5.59 12.01 24.21
N LYS A 97 -4.58 11.14 24.08
CA LYS A 97 -3.70 10.75 25.19
C LYS A 97 -2.92 11.95 25.75
N LYS A 98 -2.37 12.82 24.88
CA LYS A 98 -1.67 14.06 25.30
C LYS A 98 -2.57 15.07 26.01
N LYS A 99 -3.83 15.23 25.61
CA LYS A 99 -4.76 16.18 26.26
C LYS A 99 -5.16 15.76 27.68
N VAL A 100 -5.24 14.46 27.97
CA VAL A 100 -5.60 13.95 29.31
C VAL A 100 -4.44 14.13 30.31
N THR A 101 -3.19 13.95 29.88
CA THR A 101 -2.02 14.11 30.77
C THR A 101 -1.72 15.57 31.11
N ALA A 102 -2.01 16.51 30.19
CA ALA A 102 -1.83 17.94 30.45
C ALA A 102 -2.87 18.50 31.45
N ARG A 103 -4.07 17.92 31.55
CA ARG A 103 -5.11 18.35 32.50
C ARG A 103 -4.90 17.83 33.92
N LYS A 104 -4.26 16.67 34.11
CA LYS A 104 -3.98 16.11 35.45
C LYS A 104 -2.78 16.73 36.19
N ARG A 105 -1.94 17.52 35.52
CA ARG A 105 -0.79 18.22 36.15
C ARG A 105 -1.08 19.64 36.65
N LYS A 106 -2.35 20.09 36.57
CA LYS A 106 -2.79 21.44 36.98
C LYS A 106 -3.79 21.44 38.15
N GLN A 107 -3.90 20.34 38.89
CA GLN A 107 -4.60 20.30 40.18
C GLN A 107 -3.60 19.86 41.25
#